data_AF-H1V2F7-F1
#
_entry.id   AF-H1V2F7-F1
#
_cell.length_a   1.000
_cell.length_b   1.000
_cell.length_c   1.000
_cell.angle_alpha   90.00
_cell.angle_beta   90.00
_cell.angle_gamma   90.00
#
_symmetry.space_group_name_H-M   'P 1'
#
loop_
_entity.id
_entity.type
_entity.pdbx_description
1 polymer ?
#
loop_
_entity_poly.entity_id
_entity_poly.type
_entity_poly.pdbx_seq_one_letter_code
_entity_poly.pdbx_strand_id
1 'polypeptide(L)'
;MPSRTPASSLDSVAFIRLLYEAFPPLASVNLHLSGESFAGRYVPTLAASILEYNSFFDHTPDARGAVIPLRSILVGNPWIDPAVQAPSMHE
;
A
#
# COMPACT_ATOMS: atom_id res chain seq x y z
N MET A 1 -3.24 -13.61 -18.34
CA MET A 1 -2.17 -13.06 -17.48
C MET A 1 -2.84 -12.51 -16.24
N PRO A 2 -2.68 -13.10 -15.04
CA PRO A 2 -3.24 -12.46 -13.84
C PRO A 2 -2.58 -11.09 -13.71
N SER A 3 -3.38 -10.04 -13.54
CA SER A 3 -2.87 -8.67 -13.37
C SER A 3 -1.89 -8.66 -12.19
N ARG A 4 -0.63 -8.28 -12.42
CA ARG A 4 0.48 -8.48 -11.46
C ARG A 4 0.42 -7.60 -10.21
N THR A 5 -0.45 -6.59 -10.17
CA THR A 5 -0.46 -5.60 -9.07
C THR A 5 -1.07 -6.13 -7.77
N PRO A 6 -2.22 -6.84 -7.75
CA PRO A 6 -2.71 -7.49 -6.52
C PRO A 6 -1.76 -8.55 -5.96
N ALA A 7 -1.12 -9.36 -6.80
CA ALA A 7 -0.12 -10.32 -6.31
C ALA A 7 1.10 -9.60 -5.71
N SER A 8 1.60 -8.57 -6.41
CA SER A 8 2.72 -7.74 -5.94
C SER A 8 2.40 -6.98 -4.65
N SER A 9 1.14 -6.61 -4.39
CA SER A 9 0.78 -5.93 -3.14
C SER A 9 0.81 -6.88 -1.95
N LEU A 10 0.44 -8.16 -2.12
CA LEU A 10 0.58 -9.18 -1.07
C LEU A 10 2.05 -9.42 -0.72
N ASP A 11 2.93 -9.55 -1.72
CA ASP A 11 4.37 -9.68 -1.50
C ASP A 11 4.95 -8.45 -0.79
N SER A 12 4.44 -7.26 -1.11
CA SER A 12 4.85 -6.01 -0.45
C SER A 12 4.38 -5.93 1.00
N VAL A 13 3.17 -6.43 1.32
CA VAL A 13 2.70 -6.56 2.71
C VAL A 13 3.63 -7.50 3.49
N ALA A 14 3.97 -8.66 2.91
CA ALA A 14 4.90 -9.60 3.52
C ALA A 14 6.28 -8.97 3.75
N PHE A 15 6.80 -8.24 2.75
CA PHE A 15 8.06 -7.49 2.89
C PHE A 15 8.01 -6.49 4.04
N ILE A 16 6.95 -5.68 4.16
CA ILE A 16 6.81 -4.69 5.25
C ILE A 16 6.78 -5.40 6.61
N ARG A 17 6.10 -6.55 6.72
CA ARG A 17 6.08 -7.35 7.96
C ARG A 17 7.48 -7.86 8.32
N LEU A 18 8.19 -8.44 7.36
CA LEU A 18 9.57 -8.90 7.56
C LEU A 18 10.51 -7.74 7.89
N LEU A 19 10.29 -6.56 7.31
CA LEU A 19 11.05 -5.34 7.64
C LEU A 19 10.84 -4.95 9.11
N TYR A 20 9.61 -5.00 9.61
CA TYR A 20 9.32 -4.72 11.02
C TYR A 20 9.88 -5.79 11.96
N GLU A 21 9.92 -7.06 11.56
CA GLU A 21 10.59 -8.11 12.32
C GLU A 21 12.10 -7.89 12.40
N ALA A 22 12.73 -7.50 11.28
CA ALA A 22 14.15 -7.19 11.23
C ALA A 22 14.51 -5.87 11.95
N PHE A 23 13.59 -4.90 11.98
CA PHE A 23 13.77 -3.59 12.59
C PHE A 23 12.55 -3.22 13.46
N PRO A 24 12.41 -3.83 14.67
CA PRO A 24 11.24 -3.66 15.53
C PRO A 24 10.81 -2.23 15.84
N PRO A 25 11.72 -1.24 16.01
CA PRO A 25 11.31 0.15 16.25
C PRO A 25 10.41 0.73 15.15
N LEU A 26 10.59 0.30 13.89
CA LEU A 26 9.81 0.81 12.76
C LEU A 26 8.33 0.43 12.82
N ALA A 27 7.98 -0.68 13.49
CA ALA A 27 6.60 -1.13 13.64
C ALA A 27 5.72 -0.13 14.44
N SER A 28 6.35 0.73 15.25
CA SER A 28 5.67 1.74 16.06
C SER A 28 5.55 3.11 15.35
N VAL A 29 6.13 3.26 14.17
CA VAL A 29 6.19 4.52 13.43
C VAL A 29 5.11 4.54 12.35
N ASN A 30 4.44 5.68 12.17
CA ASN A 30 3.45 5.87 11.11
C ASN A 30 4.06 5.58 9.73
N LEU A 31 3.44 4.66 8.99
CA LEU A 31 3.82 4.34 7.62
C LEU A 31 3.11 5.29 6.64
N HIS A 32 3.88 5.89 5.74
CA HIS A 32 3.38 6.72 4.65
C HIS A 32 3.87 6.12 3.33
N LEU A 33 2.95 5.83 2.40
CA LEU A 33 3.30 5.32 1.08
C LEU A 33 3.32 6.46 0.08
N SER A 34 4.42 6.60 -0.67
CA SER A 34 4.56 7.62 -1.70
C SER A 34 5.01 7.02 -3.03
N GLY A 35 4.59 7.63 -4.13
CA GLY A 35 5.09 7.28 -5.46
C GLY A 35 4.68 8.28 -6.54
N GLU A 36 5.16 8.06 -7.76
CA GLU A 36 4.87 8.91 -8.92
C GLU A 36 4.50 8.07 -10.15
N SER A 37 3.82 8.67 -11.13
CA SER A 37 3.58 8.08 -12.45
C SER A 37 2.75 6.79 -12.31
N PHE A 38 3.26 5.65 -12.78
CA PHE A 38 2.55 4.36 -12.71
C PHE A 38 2.36 3.86 -11.27
N ALA A 39 3.00 4.49 -10.28
CA ALA A 39 2.68 4.30 -8.87
C ALA A 39 1.23 4.70 -8.52
N GLY A 40 0.56 5.47 -9.39
CA GLY A 40 -0.90 5.66 -9.36
C GLY A 40 -1.70 4.35 -9.32
N ARG A 41 -1.17 3.27 -9.88
CA ARG A 41 -1.76 1.93 -9.80
C ARG A 41 -1.30 1.19 -8.54
N TYR A 42 -0.01 1.26 -8.21
CA TYR A 42 0.58 0.46 -7.13
C TYR A 42 0.26 0.99 -5.73
N VAL A 43 0.42 2.29 -5.46
CA VAL A 43 0.29 2.87 -4.12
C VAL A 43 -1.13 2.67 -3.56
N PRO A 44 -2.22 2.97 -4.29
CA PRO A 44 -3.57 2.71 -3.79
C PRO A 44 -3.86 1.22 -3.62
N THR A 45 -3.35 0.37 -4.51
CA THR A 45 -3.56 -1.09 -4.44
C THR A 45 -2.85 -1.68 -3.21
N LEU A 46 -1.62 -1.27 -2.94
CA LEU A 46 -0.89 -1.68 -1.75
C LEU A 46 -1.56 -1.17 -0.47
N ALA A 47 -1.99 0.08 -0.45
CA ALA A 47 -2.74 0.63 0.68
C ALA A 47 -4.01 -0.18 0.98
N ALA A 48 -4.77 -0.56 -0.05
CA ALA A 48 -5.95 -1.42 0.09
C ALA A 48 -5.57 -2.79 0.67
N SER A 49 -4.52 -3.45 0.16
CA SER A 49 -4.05 -4.73 0.71
C SER A 49 -3.57 -4.62 2.15
N ILE A 50 -2.96 -3.50 2.56
CA ILE A 50 -2.59 -3.25 3.97
C ILE A 50 -3.84 -3.13 4.85
N LEU A 51 -4.86 -2.39 4.40
CA LEU A 51 -6.11 -2.25 5.15
C LEU A 51 -6.84 -3.59 5.30
N GLU A 52 -6.89 -4.38 4.22
CA GLU A 52 -7.43 -5.74 4.25
C GLU A 52 -6.64 -6.64 5.21
N TYR A 53 -5.31 -6.62 5.14
CA TYR A 53 -4.45 -7.35 6.08
C TYR A 53 -4.71 -6.94 7.53
N ASN A 54 -4.80 -5.64 7.81
CA ASN A 54 -5.05 -5.13 9.15
C ASN A 54 -6.41 -5.56 9.70
N SER A 55 -7.44 -5.68 8.84
CA SER A 55 -8.80 -6.08 9.25
C SER A 55 -8.86 -7.47 9.89
N PHE A 56 -7.90 -8.36 9.59
CA PHE A 56 -7.81 -9.67 10.25
C PHE A 56 -7.50 -9.57 11.75
N PHE A 57 -7.12 -8.39 12.25
CA PHE A 57 -6.75 -8.16 13.64
C PHE A 57 -7.74 -7.27 14.42
N ASP A 58 -8.85 -6.84 13.81
CA ASP A 58 -9.81 -5.92 14.44
C ASP A 58 -10.41 -6.43 15.76
N HIS A 59 -10.40 -7.75 15.97
CA HIS A 59 -10.91 -8.41 17.17
C HIS A 59 -9.82 -9.14 17.98
N THR A 60 -8.55 -8.88 17.68
CA THR A 60 -7.42 -9.50 18.36
C THR A 60 -6.91 -8.58 19.47
N PRO A 61 -7.05 -8.95 20.76
CA PRO A 61 -6.45 -8.21 21.85
C PRO A 61 -4.93 -8.11 21.65
N ASP A 62 -4.37 -6.91 21.80
CA ASP A 62 -2.93 -6.64 21.70
C ASP A 62 -2.28 -6.85 20.31
N ALA A 63 -3.03 -6.63 19.22
CA ALA A 63 -2.49 -6.70 17.86
C ALA A 63 -1.49 -5.57 17.47
N ARG A 64 -1.04 -4.75 18.42
CA ARG A 64 -0.22 -3.54 18.16
C ARG A 64 1.11 -3.83 17.45
N GLY A 65 1.63 -5.07 17.53
CA GLY A 65 2.82 -5.52 16.79
C GLY A 65 2.54 -6.23 15.47
N ALA A 66 1.28 -6.60 15.20
CA ALA A 66 0.86 -7.33 14.00
C ALA A 66 0.32 -6.40 12.91
N VAL A 67 -0.34 -5.31 13.30
CA VAL A 67 -0.92 -4.32 12.38
C VAL A 67 0.18 -3.47 11.73
N ILE A 68 0.00 -3.12 10.46
CA ILE A 68 0.85 -2.14 9.76
C ILE A 68 0.25 -0.74 9.96
N PRO A 69 0.96 0.23 10.59
CA PRO A 69 0.41 1.54 10.96
C PRO A 69 0.35 2.54 9.78
N LEU A 70 -0.36 2.17 8.70
CA LEU A 70 -0.57 3.03 7.53
C LEU A 70 -1.35 4.30 7.90
N ARG A 71 -0.78 5.48 7.63
CA ARG A 71 -1.41 6.78 7.89
C ARG A 71 -1.78 7.58 6.66
N SER A 72 -1.00 7.52 5.60
CA SER A 72 -1.34 8.23 4.37
C SER A 72 -0.74 7.59 3.14
N ILE A 73 -1.33 7.98 2.00
CA ILE A 73 -0.75 7.78 0.68
C ILE A 73 -0.51 9.14 0.02
N LEU A 74 0.56 9.25 -0.76
CA LEU A 74 0.87 10.43 -1.56
C LEU A 74 1.23 9.95 -2.97
N VAL A 75 0.56 10.46 -4.00
CA VAL A 75 0.87 10.06 -5.38
C VAL A 75 1.02 11.28 -6.28
N GLY A 76 2.23 11.48 -6.80
CA GLY A 76 2.57 12.55 -7.73
C GLY A 76 2.26 12.16 -9.17
N ASN A 77 1.67 13.08 -9.93
CA ASN A 77 1.36 12.93 -11.36
C ASN A 77 0.91 11.51 -11.74
N PRO A 78 -0.10 10.95 -11.04
CA PRO A 78 -0.32 9.52 -11.06
C PRO A 78 -1.08 9.10 -12.31
N TRP A 79 -0.78 7.92 -12.85
CA TRP A 79 -1.63 7.25 -13.83
C TRP A 79 -2.60 6.32 -13.12
N ILE A 80 -3.81 6.81 -12.85
CA ILE A 80 -4.84 6.14 -12.04
C ILE A 80 -6.04 5.73 -12.89
N ASP A 81 -6.52 6.64 -13.75
CA ASP A 81 -7.66 6.41 -14.62
C ASP A 81 -7.29 6.78 -16.07
N PRO A 82 -6.87 5.79 -16.88
CA PRO A 82 -6.53 6.02 -18.27
C PRO A 82 -7.67 6.63 -19.10
N ALA A 83 -8.93 6.32 -18.77
CA ALA A 83 -10.07 6.78 -19.54
C ALA A 83 -10.32 8.27 -19.35
N VAL A 84 -10.06 8.78 -18.15
CA VAL A 84 -10.14 10.22 -17.84
C VAL A 84 -8.86 10.96 -18.27
N GLN A 85 -7.71 10.33 -18.08
CA GLN A 85 -6.41 11.01 -18.27
C GLN A 85 -5.90 11.01 -19.70
N ALA A 86 -6.10 9.94 -20.48
CA ALA A 86 -5.62 9.89 -21.87
C ALA A 86 -6.21 10.99 -22.76
N PRO A 87 -7.51 11.34 -22.68
CA PRO A 87 -8.06 12.47 -23.45
C PRO A 87 -7.38 13.81 -23.12
N SER A 88 -7.09 14.08 -21.84
CA SER A 88 -6.47 15.33 -21.39
C SER A 88 -5.03 15.55 -21.88
N MET A 89 -4.38 14.52 -22.43
CA MET A 89 -3.03 14.62 -22.99
C MET A 89 -3.01 15.11 -24.45
N HIS A 90 -4.17 15.21 -25.09
CA HIS A 90 -4.32 15.60 -26.49
C HIS A 90 -5.14 16.88 -26.69
N GLU A 91 -5.51 17.55 -25.58
CA GLU A 91 -6.08 18.89 -25.57
C GLU A 91 -4.97 19.95 -25.42
#